data_AF-A0A0D2AMC1-F1
#
_entry.id   AF-A0A0D2AMC1-F1
#
_cell.length_a   1.000
_cell.length_b   1.000
_cell.length_c   1.000
_cell.angle_alpha   90.00
_cell.angle_beta   90.00
_cell.angle_gamma   90.00
#
_symmetry.space_group_name_H-M   'P 1'
#
loop_
_entity.id
_entity.type
_entity.pdbx_description
1 polymer ?
#
loop_
_entity_poly.entity_id
_entity_poly.type
_entity_poly.pdbx_seq_one_letter_code
_entity_poly.pdbx_strand_id
1 'polypeptide(L)'
;MASPTHEKPRRRRRPSRLVNHVSMYDFGSCSIGLGQNWLARSQAALSRIHRQEGGSSSGSSGRPLSTNDRIGYSSSEEAREADRANVEADARAHTADYVEARGMLIPAVDFLSRAVEITEADGTLTGDLLSEAAESLMHLGNVTYSHNNEQYFTRAIRYLRRATRMPNFRLSPYLQSYLDDYGRLID
;
A
#
# COMPACT_ATOMS: atom_id res chain seq x y z
N MET A 1 16.10 80.44 -15.10
CA MET A 1 16.66 79.30 -15.86
C MET A 1 17.65 78.57 -14.96
N ALA A 2 17.44 77.26 -14.79
CA ALA A 2 18.30 76.23 -14.17
C ALA A 2 18.64 76.37 -12.67
N SER A 3 18.70 75.33 -11.83
CA SER A 3 18.21 73.95 -11.80
C SER A 3 18.43 73.43 -10.36
N PRO A 4 17.73 72.39 -9.91
CA PRO A 4 17.58 72.03 -8.49
C PRO A 4 18.70 71.13 -7.96
N THR A 5 18.90 71.20 -6.65
CA THR A 5 19.82 70.43 -5.81
C THR A 5 19.52 68.91 -5.84
N HIS A 6 20.59 68.14 -6.01
CA HIS A 6 20.60 66.70 -6.24
C HIS A 6 20.56 65.91 -4.90
N GLU A 7 19.38 65.54 -4.42
CA GLU A 7 19.23 64.68 -3.24
C GLU A 7 19.22 63.19 -3.63
N LYS A 8 20.24 62.44 -3.20
CA LYS A 8 20.40 61.00 -3.45
C LYS A 8 19.36 60.17 -2.66
N PRO A 9 18.61 59.26 -3.29
CA PRO A 9 17.75 58.34 -2.55
C PRO A 9 18.57 57.20 -1.93
N ARG A 10 18.52 57.11 -0.59
CA ARG A 10 19.01 55.96 0.19
C ARG A 10 18.22 54.70 -0.18
N ARG A 11 18.83 53.81 -0.98
CA ARG A 11 18.33 52.45 -1.20
C ARG A 11 18.34 51.67 0.11
N ARG A 12 17.19 51.61 0.79
CA ARG A 12 16.94 50.62 1.84
C ARG A 12 16.95 49.25 1.19
N ARG A 13 18.05 48.49 1.38
CA ARG A 13 18.10 47.06 1.08
C ARG A 13 17.02 46.39 1.92
N ARG A 14 15.94 45.93 1.28
CA ARG A 14 15.02 44.97 1.90
C ARG A 14 15.82 43.68 2.13
N PRO A 15 15.79 43.06 3.32
CA PRO A 15 16.29 41.71 3.47
C PRO A 15 15.42 40.82 2.60
N SER A 16 16.06 40.17 1.62
CA SER A 16 15.50 39.07 0.87
C SER A 16 14.95 38.08 1.88
N ARG A 17 13.63 37.90 1.92
CA ARG A 17 13.02 36.72 2.54
C ARG A 17 13.68 35.52 1.85
N LEU A 18 14.57 34.84 2.56
CA LEU A 18 14.86 33.44 2.30
C LEU A 18 13.53 32.73 2.49
N VAL A 19 12.78 32.62 1.40
CA VAL A 19 11.68 31.67 1.31
C VAL A 19 12.39 30.33 1.47
N ASN A 20 12.20 29.70 2.63
CA ASN A 20 12.57 28.32 2.87
C ASN A 20 11.83 27.49 1.83
N HIS A 21 12.45 27.29 0.68
CA HIS A 21 12.14 26.21 -0.24
C HIS A 21 12.64 24.94 0.46
N VAL A 22 11.91 24.51 1.51
CA VAL A 22 11.89 23.08 1.82
C VAL A 22 11.26 22.49 0.58
N SER A 23 12.11 21.94 -0.28
CA SER A 23 11.73 21.50 -1.60
C SER A 23 10.64 20.44 -1.42
N MET A 24 9.54 20.50 -2.18
CA MET A 24 8.49 19.47 -2.13
C MET A 24 9.07 18.05 -2.31
N TYR A 25 10.20 17.97 -3.02
CA TYR A 25 11.10 16.83 -3.15
C TYR A 25 11.62 16.23 -1.82
N ASP A 26 11.98 17.05 -0.82
CA ASP A 26 12.45 16.59 0.49
C ASP A 26 11.30 15.96 1.28
N PHE A 27 10.08 16.52 1.16
CA PHE A 27 8.91 16.02 1.88
C PHE A 27 8.41 14.70 1.29
N GLY A 28 8.41 14.56 -0.05
CA GLY A 28 8.12 13.31 -0.74
C GLY A 28 9.09 12.20 -0.33
N SER A 29 10.40 12.47 -0.44
CA SER A 29 11.45 11.49 -0.09
C SER A 29 11.43 11.08 1.38
N CYS A 30 11.17 12.04 2.29
CA CYS A 30 11.02 11.76 3.72
C CYS A 30 9.79 10.87 4.00
N SER A 31 8.67 11.14 3.32
CA SER A 31 7.44 10.35 3.46
C SER A 31 7.64 8.90 3.00
N ILE A 32 8.37 8.70 1.90
CA ILE A 32 8.79 7.35 1.45
C ILE A 32 9.60 6.68 2.56
N GLY A 33 10.68 7.31 3.03
CA GLY A 33 11.55 6.72 4.05
C GLY A 33 10.83 6.36 5.35
N LEU A 34 9.89 7.20 5.80
CA LEU A 34 9.04 6.90 6.96
C LEU A 34 8.12 5.71 6.70
N GLY A 35 7.47 5.66 5.53
CA GLY A 35 6.64 4.53 5.11
C GLY A 35 7.40 3.21 5.08
N GLN A 36 8.59 3.21 4.47
CA GLN A 36 9.48 2.05 4.40
C GLN A 36 9.94 1.59 5.79
N ASN A 37 10.23 2.51 6.71
CA ASN A 37 10.60 2.16 8.07
C ASN A 37 9.46 1.45 8.81
N TRP A 38 8.24 1.98 8.71
CA TRP A 38 7.07 1.36 9.32
C TRP A 38 6.76 -0.01 8.71
N LEU A 39 6.88 -0.14 7.38
CA LEU A 39 6.73 -1.41 6.69
C LEU A 39 7.78 -2.43 7.15
N ALA A 40 9.06 -2.03 7.25
CA ALA A 40 10.12 -2.91 7.72
C ALA A 40 9.90 -3.39 9.17
N ARG A 41 9.41 -2.51 10.05
CA ARG A 41 9.06 -2.88 11.44
C ARG A 41 7.91 -3.87 11.49
N SER A 42 6.92 -3.74 10.61
CA SER A 42 5.77 -4.65 10.56
C SER A 42 6.14 -6.08 10.16
N GLN A 43 7.26 -6.29 9.45
CA GLN A 43 7.70 -7.61 8.99
C GLN A 43 7.91 -8.61 10.13
N ALA A 44 8.34 -8.15 11.30
CA ALA A 44 8.49 -9.01 12.47
C ALA A 44 7.14 -9.61 12.89
N ALA A 45 6.09 -8.79 13.00
CA ALA A 45 4.75 -9.24 13.34
C ALA A 45 4.15 -10.12 12.22
N LEU A 46 4.29 -9.71 10.96
CA LEU A 46 3.83 -10.49 9.80
C LEU A 46 4.48 -11.88 9.77
N SER A 47 5.78 -11.98 10.05
CA SER A 47 6.47 -13.28 10.10
C SER A 47 5.94 -14.20 11.20
N ARG A 48 5.49 -13.64 12.34
CA ARG A 48 4.87 -14.41 13.43
C ARG A 48 3.49 -14.93 13.01
N ILE A 49 2.69 -14.07 12.37
CA ILE A 49 1.38 -14.44 11.81
C ILE A 49 1.56 -15.59 10.81
N HIS A 50 2.47 -15.47 9.84
CA HIS A 50 2.73 -16.53 8.85
C HIS A 50 3.18 -17.86 9.47
N ARG A 51 3.94 -17.84 10.58
CA ARG A 51 4.33 -19.07 11.29
C ARG A 51 3.16 -19.71 12.02
N GLN A 52 2.25 -18.92 12.58
CA GLN A 52 1.05 -19.43 13.24
C GLN A 52 0.05 -20.00 12.23
N GLU A 53 -0.10 -19.36 11.08
CA GLU A 53 -0.94 -19.82 9.97
C GLU A 53 -0.39 -21.10 9.32
N GLY A 54 0.91 -21.14 9.03
CA GLY A 54 1.57 -22.33 8.47
C GLY A 54 1.73 -23.49 9.46
N GLY A 55 1.70 -23.21 10.77
CA GLY A 55 1.75 -24.21 11.83
C GLY A 55 0.39 -24.84 12.17
N SER A 56 -0.72 -24.21 11.77
CA SER A 56 -2.08 -24.68 12.05
C SER A 56 -2.59 -25.71 11.03
N SER A 57 -1.76 -26.10 10.05
CA SER A 57 -2.05 -27.15 9.08
C SER A 57 -1.82 -28.56 9.64
N SER A 58 -2.54 -28.93 10.70
CA SER A 58 -2.66 -30.32 11.16
C SER A 58 -4.13 -30.70 11.20
N GLY A 59 -4.74 -30.89 10.02
CA GLY A 59 -6.11 -31.40 9.94
C GLY A 59 -6.85 -31.14 8.64
N SER A 60 -6.38 -31.69 7.52
CA SER A 60 -7.24 -32.34 6.50
C SER A 60 -6.38 -32.75 5.30
N SER A 61 -5.80 -33.93 5.39
CA SER A 61 -5.29 -34.65 4.23
C SER A 61 -6.48 -35.12 3.38
N GLY A 62 -6.98 -34.25 2.51
CA GLY A 62 -8.02 -34.54 1.52
C GLY A 62 -7.44 -34.75 0.11
N ARG A 63 -6.83 -35.90 -0.13
CA ARG A 63 -6.73 -36.51 -1.48
C ARG A 63 -7.44 -37.87 -1.39
N PRO A 64 -8.06 -38.43 -2.45
CA PRO A 64 -7.94 -38.11 -3.89
C PRO A 64 -9.34 -37.95 -4.56
N LEU A 65 -9.50 -37.54 -5.82
CA LEU A 65 -9.53 -38.43 -6.99
C LEU A 65 -9.86 -37.64 -8.27
N SER A 66 -9.19 -38.05 -9.34
CA SER A 66 -9.68 -38.18 -10.72
C SER A 66 -10.69 -37.16 -11.24
N THR A 67 -10.20 -36.34 -12.16
CA THR A 67 -10.96 -35.78 -13.29
C THR A 67 -12.09 -36.69 -13.72
N ASN A 68 -13.31 -36.15 -13.65
CA ASN A 68 -14.51 -36.52 -14.40
C ASN A 68 -15.70 -36.94 -13.52
N ASP A 69 -16.26 -35.98 -12.75
CA ASP A 69 -17.71 -35.96 -12.56
C ASP A 69 -18.25 -34.53 -12.45
N ARG A 70 -19.44 -34.36 -13.03
CA ARG A 70 -20.01 -33.09 -13.49
C ARG A 70 -20.92 -32.43 -12.45
N ILE A 71 -20.81 -31.11 -12.37
CA ILE A 71 -21.90 -30.10 -12.36
C ILE A 71 -23.07 -30.36 -11.38
N GLY A 72 -23.16 -29.54 -10.33
CA GLY A 72 -24.46 -29.28 -9.68
C GLY A 72 -24.49 -28.81 -8.23
N TYR A 73 -23.37 -28.72 -7.50
CA TYR A 73 -23.42 -28.49 -6.03
C TYR A 73 -22.47 -27.42 -5.45
N SER A 74 -21.64 -26.75 -6.25
CA SER A 74 -20.48 -26.02 -5.70
C SER A 74 -20.77 -24.66 -5.06
N SER A 75 -21.71 -23.86 -5.58
CA SER A 75 -21.80 -22.44 -5.17
C SER A 75 -22.24 -22.24 -3.71
N SER A 76 -23.07 -23.12 -3.16
CA SER A 76 -23.54 -23.01 -1.77
C SER A 76 -22.55 -23.59 -0.76
N GLU A 77 -21.78 -24.62 -1.13
CA GLU A 77 -20.67 -25.11 -0.30
C GLU A 77 -19.49 -24.14 -0.32
N GLU A 78 -19.14 -23.60 -1.49
CA GLU A 78 -18.09 -22.60 -1.65
C GLU A 78 -18.43 -21.29 -0.93
N ALA A 79 -19.69 -20.85 -0.96
CA ALA A 79 -20.14 -19.71 -0.16
C ALA A 79 -20.05 -19.98 1.35
N ARG A 80 -20.40 -21.20 1.80
CA ARG A 80 -20.27 -21.59 3.22
C ARG A 80 -18.81 -21.72 3.65
N GLU A 81 -17.94 -22.17 2.75
CA GLU A 81 -16.50 -22.27 3.00
C GLU A 81 -15.86 -20.87 3.07
N ALA A 82 -16.23 -19.97 2.17
CA ALA A 82 -15.84 -18.56 2.23
C ALA A 82 -16.35 -17.88 3.52
N ASP A 83 -17.58 -18.17 3.94
CA ASP A 83 -18.15 -17.63 5.18
C ASP A 83 -17.39 -18.16 6.42
N ARG A 84 -17.04 -19.44 6.46
CA ARG A 84 -16.17 -20.00 7.51
C ARG A 84 -14.78 -19.37 7.51
N ALA A 85 -14.17 -19.19 6.34
CA ALA A 85 -12.87 -18.56 6.21
C ALA A 85 -12.89 -17.10 6.70
N ASN A 86 -13.98 -16.37 6.42
CA ASN A 86 -14.18 -15.01 6.93
C ASN A 86 -14.34 -14.97 8.45
N VAL A 87 -15.14 -15.88 9.03
CA VAL A 87 -15.30 -15.99 10.49
C VAL A 87 -13.96 -16.31 11.16
N GLU A 88 -13.16 -17.20 10.57
CA GLU A 88 -11.85 -17.56 11.10
C GLU A 88 -10.85 -16.41 10.96
N ALA A 89 -10.85 -15.70 9.83
CA ALA A 89 -10.05 -14.50 9.62
C ALA A 89 -10.39 -13.40 10.64
N ASP A 90 -11.67 -13.18 10.90
CA ASP A 90 -12.14 -12.20 11.89
C ASP A 90 -11.78 -12.62 13.32
N ALA A 91 -11.84 -13.92 13.65
CA ALA A 91 -11.38 -14.44 14.94
C ALA A 91 -9.87 -14.24 15.14
N ARG A 92 -9.06 -14.48 14.09
CA ARG A 92 -7.60 -14.26 14.12
C ARG A 92 -7.24 -12.78 14.19
N ALA A 93 -8.05 -11.93 13.57
CA ALA A 93 -7.86 -10.48 13.61
C ALA A 93 -7.92 -9.91 15.05
N HIS A 94 -8.44 -10.62 16.05
CA HIS A 94 -8.40 -10.19 17.45
C HIS A 94 -7.13 -10.58 18.22
N THR A 95 -6.22 -11.34 17.60
CA THR A 95 -4.98 -11.76 18.26
C THR A 95 -3.98 -10.61 18.40
N ALA A 96 -3.10 -10.70 19.40
CA ALA A 96 -2.12 -9.67 19.70
C ALA A 96 -1.19 -9.34 18.52
N ASP A 97 -0.80 -10.37 17.75
CA ASP A 97 0.08 -10.20 16.59
C ASP A 97 -0.60 -9.40 15.45
N TYR A 98 -1.89 -9.59 15.21
CA TYR A 98 -2.64 -8.81 14.20
C TYR A 98 -2.88 -7.36 14.64
N VAL A 99 -3.11 -7.14 15.94
CA VAL A 99 -3.21 -5.78 16.50
C VAL A 99 -1.89 -5.04 16.35
N GLU A 100 -0.76 -5.69 16.68
CA GLU A 100 0.57 -5.11 16.54
C GLU A 100 0.91 -4.82 15.06
N ALA A 101 0.65 -5.77 14.16
CA ALA A 101 0.88 -5.60 12.73
C ALA A 101 0.10 -4.40 12.18
N ARG A 102 -1.19 -4.26 12.52
CA ARG A 102 -2.01 -3.09 12.12
C ARG A 102 -1.46 -1.79 12.67
N GLY A 103 -1.03 -1.78 13.92
CA GLY A 103 -0.42 -0.59 14.54
C GLY A 103 0.81 -0.06 13.78
N MET A 104 1.49 -0.92 13.02
CA MET A 104 2.63 -0.54 12.18
C MET A 104 2.24 -0.33 10.71
N LEU A 105 1.29 -1.09 10.18
CA LEU A 105 0.88 -1.03 8.77
C LEU A 105 0.00 0.18 8.45
N ILE A 106 -0.85 0.63 9.37
CA ILE A 106 -1.65 1.85 9.19
C ILE A 106 -0.76 3.06 8.90
N PRO A 107 0.24 3.41 9.75
CA PRO A 107 1.10 4.55 9.44
C PRO A 107 1.95 4.32 8.19
N ALA A 108 2.36 3.08 7.89
CA ALA A 108 3.09 2.78 6.65
C ALA A 108 2.27 3.17 5.41
N VAL A 109 1.02 2.70 5.34
CA VAL A 109 0.10 3.01 4.24
C VAL A 109 -0.18 4.51 4.15
N ASP A 110 -0.37 5.19 5.28
CA ASP A 110 -0.64 6.64 5.29
C ASP A 110 0.53 7.48 4.77
N PHE A 111 1.76 7.11 5.12
CA PHE A 111 2.95 7.81 4.62
C PHE A 111 3.23 7.50 3.16
N LEU A 112 3.09 6.25 2.73
CA LEU A 112 3.28 5.85 1.33
C LEU A 112 2.19 6.44 0.42
N SER A 113 0.94 6.48 0.86
CA SER A 113 -0.15 7.12 0.11
C SER A 113 0.13 8.61 -0.11
N ARG A 114 0.58 9.31 0.93
CA ARG A 114 0.99 10.72 0.82
C ARG A 114 2.19 10.89 -0.11
N ALA A 115 3.17 10.00 -0.04
CA ALA A 115 4.30 10.03 -0.95
C ALA A 115 3.87 9.87 -2.42
N VAL A 116 2.91 8.99 -2.71
CA VAL A 116 2.33 8.84 -4.06
C VAL A 116 1.69 10.16 -4.50
N GLU A 117 0.87 10.81 -3.66
CA GLU A 117 0.23 12.08 -4.00
C GLU A 117 1.24 13.21 -4.27
N ILE A 118 2.28 13.32 -3.43
CA ILE A 118 3.32 14.36 -3.58
C ILE A 118 4.13 14.14 -4.86
N THR A 119 4.62 12.91 -5.07
CA THR A 119 5.43 12.57 -6.25
C THR A 119 4.62 12.61 -7.54
N GLU A 120 3.31 12.33 -7.48
CA GLU A 120 2.38 12.52 -8.58
C GLU A 120 2.23 14.01 -8.94
N ALA A 121 2.01 14.87 -7.95
CA ALA A 121 1.91 16.31 -8.17
C ALA A 121 3.21 16.91 -8.74
N ASP A 122 4.36 16.36 -8.32
CA ASP A 122 5.69 16.77 -8.79
C ASP A 122 6.12 16.10 -10.12
N GLY A 123 5.35 15.15 -10.64
CA GLY A 123 5.68 14.40 -11.85
C GLY A 123 6.88 13.45 -11.71
N THR A 124 7.28 13.13 -10.48
CA THR A 124 8.40 12.23 -10.14
C THR A 124 7.95 10.84 -9.68
N LEU A 125 6.65 10.55 -9.81
CA LEU A 125 6.08 9.26 -9.45
C LEU A 125 6.82 8.12 -10.17
N THR A 126 7.13 7.05 -9.44
CA THR A 126 7.78 5.85 -9.96
C THR A 126 6.91 4.62 -9.80
N GLY A 127 7.13 3.62 -10.65
CA GLY A 127 6.45 2.33 -10.54
C GLY A 127 6.84 1.58 -9.27
N ASP A 128 8.08 1.76 -8.80
CA ASP A 128 8.57 1.19 -7.54
C ASP A 128 7.73 1.68 -6.35
N LEU A 129 7.50 2.99 -6.26
CA LEU A 129 6.70 3.57 -5.17
C LEU A 129 5.24 3.10 -5.22
N LEU A 130 4.66 3.00 -6.41
CA LEU A 130 3.30 2.45 -6.59
C LEU A 130 3.22 0.98 -6.18
N SER A 131 4.26 0.20 -6.47
CA SER A 131 4.32 -1.23 -6.12
C SER A 131 4.45 -1.40 -4.61
N GLU A 132 5.32 -0.63 -3.97
CA GLU A 132 5.52 -0.66 -2.52
C GLU A 132 4.28 -0.16 -1.76
N ALA A 133 3.62 0.89 -2.26
CA ALA A 133 2.35 1.35 -1.74
C ALA A 133 1.26 0.27 -1.89
N ALA A 134 1.23 -0.45 -3.02
CA ALA A 134 0.30 -1.56 -3.22
C ALA A 134 0.57 -2.73 -2.26
N GLU A 135 1.84 -3.11 -2.06
CA GLU A 135 2.23 -4.17 -1.12
C GLU A 135 1.82 -3.84 0.31
N SER A 136 2.08 -2.61 0.77
CA SER A 136 1.65 -2.18 2.11
C SER A 136 0.14 -2.23 2.30
N LEU A 137 -0.64 -1.86 1.27
CA LEU A 137 -2.10 -1.99 1.26
C LEU A 137 -2.54 -3.46 1.30
N MET A 138 -1.89 -4.35 0.57
CA MET A 138 -2.18 -5.79 0.59
C MET A 138 -1.91 -6.38 1.97
N HIS A 139 -0.77 -6.04 2.59
CA HIS A 139 -0.45 -6.47 3.94
C HIS A 139 -1.47 -5.96 4.96
N LEU A 140 -1.85 -4.68 4.88
CA LEU A 140 -2.87 -4.11 5.74
C LEU A 140 -4.23 -4.78 5.53
N GLY A 141 -4.62 -5.07 4.29
CA GLY A 141 -5.83 -5.81 3.96
C GLY A 141 -5.86 -7.20 4.60
N ASN A 142 -4.75 -7.93 4.56
CA ASN A 142 -4.64 -9.27 5.16
C ASN A 142 -4.76 -9.27 6.69
N VAL A 143 -4.34 -8.20 7.37
CA VAL A 143 -4.43 -8.09 8.83
C VAL A 143 -5.70 -7.36 9.31
N THR A 144 -6.51 -6.85 8.38
CA THR A 144 -7.76 -6.14 8.66
C THR A 144 -8.95 -7.07 8.49
N TYR A 145 -10.01 -6.80 9.26
CA TYR A 145 -11.26 -7.56 9.24
C TYR A 145 -11.85 -7.70 7.83
N SER A 146 -12.46 -8.86 7.59
CA SER A 146 -12.96 -9.29 6.28
C SER A 146 -14.03 -8.33 5.72
N HIS A 147 -14.77 -7.65 6.59
CA HIS A 147 -15.86 -6.76 6.17
C HIS A 147 -15.40 -5.38 5.65
N ASN A 148 -14.13 -4.99 5.87
CA ASN A 148 -13.64 -3.66 5.49
C ASN A 148 -12.27 -3.69 4.78
N ASN A 149 -11.77 -4.88 4.42
CA ASN A 149 -10.45 -5.03 3.82
C ASN A 149 -10.45 -4.84 2.28
N GLU A 150 -11.60 -5.00 1.63
CA GLU A 150 -11.78 -4.92 0.17
C GLU A 150 -11.27 -3.59 -0.42
N GLN A 151 -11.44 -2.49 0.31
CA GLN A 151 -10.99 -1.17 -0.12
C GLN A 151 -9.46 -1.11 -0.25
N TYR A 152 -8.72 -1.78 0.62
CA TYR A 152 -7.26 -1.81 0.56
C TYR A 152 -6.78 -2.59 -0.66
N PHE A 153 -7.37 -3.76 -0.93
CA PHE A 153 -7.05 -4.55 -2.13
C PHE A 153 -7.43 -3.82 -3.42
N THR A 154 -8.57 -3.14 -3.43
CA THR A 154 -8.99 -2.32 -4.57
C THR A 154 -8.01 -1.21 -4.86
N ARG A 155 -7.54 -0.51 -3.84
CA ARG A 155 -6.52 0.54 -3.98
C ARG A 155 -5.18 -0.05 -4.45
N ALA A 156 -4.77 -1.19 -3.91
CA ALA A 156 -3.54 -1.87 -4.32
C ALA A 156 -3.56 -2.21 -5.82
N ILE A 157 -4.64 -2.83 -6.30
CA ILE A 157 -4.81 -3.18 -7.72
C ILE A 157 -4.78 -1.93 -8.61
N ARG A 158 -5.38 -0.82 -8.18
CA ARG A 158 -5.29 0.46 -8.90
C ARG A 158 -3.86 0.97 -9.01
N TYR A 159 -3.08 0.89 -7.94
CA TYR A 159 -1.66 1.27 -7.98
C TYR A 159 -0.84 0.33 -8.86
N LEU A 160 -1.04 -0.98 -8.79
CA LEU A 160 -0.36 -1.95 -9.67
C LEU A 160 -0.67 -1.70 -11.16
N ARG A 161 -1.94 -1.51 -11.51
CA ARG A 161 -2.37 -1.15 -12.88
C ARG A 161 -1.77 0.16 -13.37
N ARG A 162 -1.50 1.09 -12.46
CA ARG A 162 -0.87 2.36 -12.79
C ARG A 162 0.64 2.18 -12.99
N ALA A 163 1.27 1.35 -12.15
CA ALA A 163 2.68 1.01 -12.25
C ALA A 163 3.01 0.33 -13.59
N THR A 164 2.16 -0.60 -14.07
CA THR A 164 2.37 -1.28 -15.37
C THR A 164 2.26 -0.36 -16.59
N ARG A 165 1.61 0.81 -16.45
CA ARG A 165 1.56 1.81 -17.53
C ARG A 165 2.82 2.67 -17.59
N MET A 166 3.69 2.59 -16.60
CA MET A 166 4.91 3.39 -16.57
C MET A 166 5.95 2.80 -17.53
N PRO A 167 6.64 3.65 -18.31
CA PRO A 167 7.63 3.17 -19.27
C PRO A 167 8.78 2.50 -18.55
N ASN A 168 9.24 1.36 -19.08
CA ASN A 168 10.37 0.58 -18.57
C ASN A 168 10.21 0.01 -17.15
N PHE A 169 9.03 0.14 -16.56
CA PHE A 169 8.74 -0.48 -15.26
C PHE A 169 8.11 -1.86 -15.45
N ARG A 170 8.51 -2.82 -14.62
CA ARG A 170 7.94 -4.16 -14.59
C ARG A 170 7.66 -4.55 -13.14
N LEU A 171 6.46 -5.09 -12.91
CA LEU A 171 6.10 -5.64 -11.62
C LEU A 171 6.94 -6.87 -11.27
N SER A 172 7.13 -7.09 -9.97
CA SER A 172 7.60 -8.37 -9.45
C SER A 172 6.69 -9.51 -9.94
N PRO A 173 7.20 -10.72 -10.19
CA PRO A 173 6.38 -11.86 -10.61
C PRO A 173 5.19 -12.12 -9.70
N TYR A 174 5.36 -11.93 -8.38
CA TYR A 174 4.29 -12.05 -7.39
C TYR A 174 3.16 -11.02 -7.62
N LEU A 175 3.52 -9.75 -7.76
CA LEU A 175 2.57 -8.66 -7.98
C LEU A 175 1.90 -8.74 -9.35
N GLN A 176 2.62 -9.25 -10.36
CA GLN A 176 2.06 -9.50 -11.68
C GLN A 176 1.00 -10.60 -11.62
N SER A 177 1.28 -11.75 -10.98
CA SER A 177 0.29 -12.80 -10.78
C SER A 177 -0.93 -12.28 -10.03
N TYR A 178 -0.71 -11.53 -8.94
CA TYR A 178 -1.80 -10.94 -8.17
C TYR A 178 -2.67 -10.00 -9.02
N LEU A 179 -2.05 -9.17 -9.87
CA LEU A 179 -2.77 -8.31 -10.79
C LEU A 179 -3.53 -9.09 -11.87
N ASP A 180 -2.98 -10.21 -12.36
CA ASP A 180 -3.63 -11.04 -13.37
C ASP A 180 -4.84 -11.79 -12.80
N ASP A 181 -4.73 -12.26 -11.56
CA ASP A 181 -5.76 -13.01 -10.84
C ASP A 181 -6.92 -12.10 -10.40
N TYR A 182 -6.60 -10.99 -9.72
CA TYR A 182 -7.60 -10.11 -9.09
C TYR A 182 -7.90 -8.86 -9.88
N GLY A 183 -7.03 -8.47 -10.82
CA GLY A 183 -7.24 -7.28 -11.62
C GLY A 183 -8.51 -7.31 -12.43
N ARG A 184 -9.01 -8.48 -12.84
CA ARG A 184 -10.28 -8.61 -13.60
C ARG A 184 -11.53 -8.32 -12.76
N LEU A 185 -11.42 -8.35 -11.43
CA LEU A 185 -12.55 -8.12 -10.53
C LEU A 185 -12.84 -6.63 -10.32
N ILE A 186 -11.96 -5.76 -10.79
CA ILE A 186 -12.02 -4.32 -10.54
C ILE A 186 -12.03 -3.62 -11.89
N ASP A 187 -13.21 -3.36 -12.43
CA ASP A 187 -13.40 -2.53 -13.61
C ASP A 187 -13.60 -1.05 -13.22
#